data_AF-K1RPY3-F1
#
_entry.id   AF-K1RPY3-F1
#
_cell.length_a   1.000
_cell.length_b   1.000
_cell.length_c   1.000
_cell.angle_alpha   90.00
_cell.angle_beta   90.00
_cell.angle_gamma   90.00
#
_symmetry.space_group_name_H-M   'P 1'
#
loop_
_entity.id
_entity.type
_entity.pdbx_description
1 polymer ?
#
loop_
_entity_poly.entity_id
_entity_poly.type
_entity_poly.pdbx_seq_one_letter_code
_entity_poly.pdbx_strand_id
1 'polypeptide(L)'
;TQEFGLSYFLDLAYDIDVWGGQDAAITTQYTAQWVRRNFGAAFAPADLPRIEGIITDYTRLLARRKHEKMGENTYHPTHYGEAEEVLQISEHILTECDALKTACPQEDLSAFISLIYFPACGTANLMKMWILTGRNHLYAKQNRVAANRLADEVQACIEADEALVNEYHTVDGGKYYGFGLSEHIGFVYWNDEDNKLPIRMYITPANRPRMIVSRVEDTEYATGFWWNGHKPQVWQDFLRPDVSQVAFDVACGSKCPISWHIETDCPLDAVQLHRRHRGLKISA
;
A
#
# COMPACT_ATOMS: atom_id res chain seq x y z
N THR A 1 4.80 16.65 8.12
CA THR A 1 4.99 18.10 8.31
C THR A 1 4.37 18.85 7.13
N GLN A 2 4.26 20.19 7.16
CA GLN A 2 3.46 20.98 6.19
C GLN A 2 4.29 22.00 5.37
N GLU A 3 5.62 21.95 5.45
CA GLU A 3 6.52 22.97 4.89
C GLU A 3 6.35 23.12 3.39
N PHE A 4 6.20 22.02 2.65
CA PHE A 4 5.98 22.06 1.19
C PHE A 4 4.69 22.81 0.83
N GLY A 5 3.56 22.39 1.40
CA GLY A 5 2.25 22.99 1.13
C GLY A 5 2.16 24.45 1.58
N LEU A 6 2.73 24.77 2.75
CA LEU A 6 2.80 26.14 3.24
C LEU A 6 3.70 27.02 2.35
N SER A 7 4.86 26.51 1.93
CA SER A 7 5.75 27.24 1.01
C SER A 7 5.01 27.58 -0.28
N TYR A 8 4.34 26.60 -0.88
CA TYR A 8 3.59 26.83 -2.12
C TYR A 8 2.47 27.85 -1.92
N PHE A 9 1.72 27.75 -0.83
CA PHE A 9 0.65 28.69 -0.52
C PHE A 9 1.16 30.14 -0.40
N LEU A 10 2.31 30.34 0.26
CA LEU A 10 2.90 31.67 0.43
C LEU A 10 3.54 32.20 -0.86
N ASP A 11 4.24 31.35 -1.63
CA ASP A 11 4.82 31.74 -2.93
C ASP A 11 3.70 32.09 -3.93
N LEU A 12 2.59 31.36 -3.92
CA LEU A 12 1.37 31.67 -4.69
C LEU A 12 0.73 33.00 -4.27
N ALA A 13 0.66 33.27 -2.97
CA ALA A 13 0.09 34.52 -2.47
C ALA A 13 0.97 35.72 -2.79
N TYR A 14 2.28 35.53 -2.85
CA TYR A 14 3.24 36.57 -3.20
C TYR A 14 3.19 36.90 -4.70
N ASP A 15 3.19 35.88 -5.57
CA ASP A 15 3.19 36.05 -7.02
C ASP A 15 2.24 35.05 -7.70
N ILE A 16 0.96 35.44 -7.78
CA ILE A 16 -0.09 34.64 -8.40
C ILE A 16 0.02 34.58 -9.93
N ASP A 17 0.73 35.53 -10.56
CA ASP A 17 0.91 35.53 -12.01
C ASP A 17 1.92 34.46 -12.43
N VAL A 18 2.90 34.15 -11.56
CA VAL A 18 3.88 33.08 -11.78
C VAL A 18 3.36 31.71 -11.34
N TRP A 19 2.79 31.63 -10.13
CA TRP A 19 2.43 30.35 -9.50
C TRP A 19 0.95 30.00 -9.58
N GLY A 20 0.11 30.96 -9.96
CA GLY A 20 -1.30 30.72 -10.24
C GLY A 20 -1.53 30.39 -11.72
N GLY A 21 -2.79 30.25 -12.11
CA GLY A 21 -3.19 30.00 -13.49
C GLY A 21 -4.03 28.75 -13.68
N GLN A 22 -4.32 28.44 -14.93
CA GLN A 22 -5.17 27.29 -15.31
C GLN A 22 -4.35 26.03 -15.63
N ASP A 23 -3.04 26.16 -15.80
CA ASP A 23 -2.17 25.03 -16.11
C ASP A 23 -1.73 24.31 -14.82
N ALA A 24 -2.20 23.07 -14.66
CA ALA A 24 -1.83 22.23 -13.53
C ALA A 24 -0.32 21.90 -13.49
N ALA A 25 0.38 21.97 -14.63
CA ALA A 25 1.81 21.67 -14.72
C ALA A 25 2.69 22.62 -13.88
N ILE A 26 2.18 23.80 -13.51
CA ILE A 26 2.86 24.75 -12.63
C ILE A 26 3.20 24.11 -11.28
N THR A 27 2.31 23.28 -10.74
CA THR A 27 2.56 22.57 -9.47
C THR A 27 3.71 21.58 -9.58
N THR A 28 3.84 20.88 -10.72
CA THR A 28 4.98 19.98 -10.99
C THR A 28 6.29 20.76 -11.08
N GLN A 29 6.29 21.91 -11.75
CA GLN A 29 7.46 22.78 -11.85
C GLN A 29 7.86 23.32 -10.46
N TYR A 30 6.89 23.72 -9.65
CA TYR A 30 7.12 24.18 -8.29
C TYR A 30 7.73 23.08 -7.42
N THR A 31 7.21 21.85 -7.49
CA THR A 31 7.78 20.70 -6.75
C THR A 31 9.25 20.49 -7.12
N ALA A 32 9.60 20.50 -8.41
CA ALA A 32 10.98 20.35 -8.86
C ALA A 32 11.88 21.49 -8.37
N GLN A 33 11.39 22.73 -8.39
CA GLN A 33 12.13 23.88 -7.86
C GLN A 33 12.33 23.79 -6.34
N TRP A 34 11.30 23.38 -5.61
CA TRP A 34 11.36 23.22 -4.15
C TRP A 34 12.34 22.12 -3.75
N VAL A 35 12.32 20.97 -4.45
CA VAL A 35 13.28 19.88 -4.22
C VAL A 35 14.70 20.34 -4.54
N ARG A 36 14.93 20.97 -5.69
CA ARG A 36 16.26 21.47 -6.05
C ARG A 36 16.78 22.51 -5.05
N ARG A 37 15.91 23.39 -4.55
CA ARG A 37 16.27 24.43 -3.57
C ARG A 37 16.73 23.84 -2.24
N ASN A 38 16.07 22.80 -1.75
CA ASN A 38 16.38 22.20 -0.44
C ASN A 38 17.44 21.09 -0.51
N PHE A 39 17.48 20.34 -1.60
CA PHE A 39 18.26 19.09 -1.68
C PHE A 39 19.22 19.02 -2.87
N GLY A 40 19.27 20.04 -3.73
CA GLY A 40 20.09 20.03 -4.94
C GLY A 40 21.60 19.99 -4.70
N ALA A 41 22.06 20.40 -3.52
CA ALA A 41 23.45 20.27 -3.10
C ALA A 41 23.75 18.93 -2.38
N ALA A 42 22.72 18.34 -1.75
CA ALA A 42 22.84 17.15 -0.92
C ALA A 42 22.80 15.84 -1.74
N PHE A 43 21.99 15.82 -2.81
CA PHE A 43 21.73 14.62 -3.61
C PHE A 43 22.31 14.72 -5.02
N ALA A 44 22.57 13.57 -5.63
CA ALA A 44 22.96 13.50 -7.02
C ALA A 44 21.80 13.99 -7.93
N PRO A 45 22.08 14.58 -9.10
CA PRO A 45 21.02 15.03 -10.02
C PRO A 45 20.02 13.94 -10.42
N ALA A 46 20.43 12.66 -10.39
CA ALA A 46 19.56 11.52 -10.68
C ALA A 46 18.57 11.18 -9.56
N ASP A 47 18.82 11.64 -8.33
CA ASP A 47 17.97 11.36 -7.17
C ASP A 47 16.86 12.39 -6.98
N LEU A 48 17.05 13.62 -7.46
CA LEU A 48 16.05 14.70 -7.30
C LEU A 48 14.68 14.33 -7.92
N PRO A 49 14.58 13.76 -9.13
CA PRO A 49 13.29 13.33 -9.68
C PRO A 49 12.60 12.24 -8.85
N ARG A 50 13.37 11.41 -8.13
CA ARG A 50 12.83 10.37 -7.23
C ARG A 50 12.17 11.02 -6.02
N ILE A 51 12.80 12.05 -5.44
CA ILE A 51 12.24 12.86 -4.34
C ILE A 51 10.96 13.59 -4.81
N GLU A 52 10.97 14.18 -6.01
CA GLU A 52 9.78 14.81 -6.60
C GLU A 52 8.61 13.82 -6.76
N GLY A 53 8.90 12.61 -7.25
CA GLY A 53 7.95 11.51 -7.38
C GLY A 53 7.35 11.11 -6.03
N ILE A 54 8.19 10.93 -5.01
CA ILE A 54 7.75 10.61 -3.65
C ILE A 54 6.80 11.69 -3.11
N ILE A 55 7.15 12.98 -3.24
CA ILE A 55 6.28 14.08 -2.80
C ILE A 55 4.92 14.02 -3.50
N THR A 56 4.94 13.81 -4.81
CA THR A 56 3.72 13.71 -5.61
C THR A 56 2.85 12.52 -5.17
N ASP A 57 3.46 11.37 -4.94
CA ASP A 57 2.73 10.14 -4.63
C ASP A 57 2.17 10.14 -3.20
N TYR A 58 2.95 10.52 -2.18
CA TYR A 58 2.41 10.53 -0.81
C TYR A 58 1.31 11.60 -0.64
N THR A 59 1.46 12.77 -1.28
CA THR A 59 0.42 13.82 -1.24
C THR A 59 -0.83 13.39 -1.99
N ARG A 60 -0.70 12.65 -3.10
CA ARG A 60 -1.84 12.05 -3.81
C ARG A 60 -2.58 11.04 -2.95
N LEU A 61 -1.86 10.15 -2.24
CA LEU A 61 -2.48 9.21 -1.29
C LEU A 61 -3.27 9.96 -0.20
N LEU A 62 -2.66 10.99 0.39
CA LEU A 62 -3.29 11.84 1.40
C LEU A 62 -4.47 12.68 0.89
N ALA A 63 -4.49 13.02 -0.39
CA ALA A 63 -5.61 13.71 -1.02
C ALA A 63 -6.80 12.76 -1.21
N ARG A 64 -6.55 11.48 -1.53
CA ARG A 64 -7.59 10.45 -1.67
C ARG A 64 -8.23 10.10 -0.32
N ARG A 65 -7.42 9.89 0.73
CA ARG A 65 -7.91 9.61 2.08
C ARG A 65 -6.95 10.13 3.14
N LYS A 66 -7.48 10.84 4.15
CA LYS A 66 -6.69 11.27 5.32
C LYS A 66 -6.39 10.09 6.25
N HIS A 67 -5.25 10.13 6.94
CA HIS A 67 -4.74 9.05 7.79
C HIS A 67 -5.78 8.57 8.79
N GLU A 68 -6.40 9.50 9.51
CA GLU A 68 -7.34 9.25 10.59
C GLU A 68 -8.65 8.62 10.09
N LYS A 69 -9.00 8.86 8.82
CA LYS A 69 -10.21 8.34 8.18
C LYS A 69 -9.96 7.11 7.33
N MET A 70 -8.70 6.71 7.14
CA MET A 70 -8.36 5.46 6.49
C MET A 70 -8.77 4.29 7.39
N GLY A 71 -9.28 3.23 6.76
CA GLY A 71 -9.80 2.06 7.44
C GLY A 71 -9.90 0.87 6.50
N GLU A 72 -10.15 -0.31 7.03
CA GLU A 72 -10.07 -1.60 6.33
C GLU A 72 -11.05 -1.76 5.17
N ASN A 73 -12.16 -1.00 5.19
CA ASN A 73 -13.19 -1.03 4.14
C ASN A 73 -13.12 0.20 3.21
N THR A 74 -12.06 1.02 3.28
CA THR A 74 -11.93 2.23 2.44
C THR A 74 -11.74 1.89 0.97
N TYR A 75 -10.86 0.93 0.71
CA TYR A 75 -10.62 0.38 -0.62
C TYR A 75 -11.05 -1.08 -0.59
N HIS A 76 -11.79 -1.51 -1.60
CA HIS A 76 -12.23 -2.88 -1.73
C HIS A 76 -11.02 -3.82 -1.94
N PRO A 77 -10.91 -4.94 -1.20
CA PRO A 77 -9.70 -5.77 -1.23
C PRO A 77 -9.37 -6.40 -2.59
N THR A 78 -10.36 -6.55 -3.48
CA THR A 78 -10.20 -7.25 -4.77
C THR A 78 -10.73 -6.51 -5.99
N HIS A 79 -11.64 -5.55 -5.84
CA HIS A 79 -12.34 -5.01 -7.02
C HIS A 79 -11.48 -3.99 -7.74
N TYR A 80 -11.43 -4.07 -9.08
CA TYR A 80 -10.80 -3.09 -9.97
C TYR A 80 -9.32 -2.77 -9.69
N GLY A 81 -8.65 -3.57 -8.86
CA GLY A 81 -7.25 -3.33 -8.48
C GLY A 81 -7.01 -2.11 -7.59
N GLU A 82 -8.03 -1.45 -7.04
CA GLU A 82 -7.85 -0.18 -6.32
C GLU A 82 -6.95 -0.32 -5.07
N ALA A 83 -7.16 -1.38 -4.29
CA ALA A 83 -6.34 -1.69 -3.13
C ALA A 83 -4.94 -2.13 -3.53
N GLU A 84 -4.76 -2.68 -4.73
CA GLU A 84 -3.46 -3.10 -5.24
C GLU A 84 -2.63 -1.91 -5.74
N GLU A 85 -3.26 -0.96 -6.44
CA GLU A 85 -2.62 0.30 -6.84
C GLU A 85 -2.08 1.05 -5.60
N VAL A 86 -2.91 1.21 -4.56
CA VAL A 86 -2.50 1.89 -3.32
C VAL A 86 -1.35 1.16 -2.63
N LEU A 87 -1.38 -0.18 -2.59
CA LEU A 87 -0.30 -0.98 -2.01
C LEU A 87 1.00 -0.79 -2.81
N GLN A 88 0.95 -0.88 -4.14
CA GLN A 88 2.13 -0.76 -4.99
C GLN A 88 2.78 0.62 -4.88
N ILE A 89 1.98 1.69 -4.87
CA ILE A 89 2.48 3.06 -4.64
C ILE A 89 3.13 3.15 -3.25
N SER A 90 2.48 2.59 -2.22
CA SER A 90 3.01 2.61 -0.86
C SER A 90 4.35 1.87 -0.75
N GLU A 91 4.45 0.67 -1.34
CA GLU A 91 5.70 -0.11 -1.34
C GLU A 91 6.80 0.54 -2.16
N HIS A 92 6.45 1.21 -3.25
CA HIS A 92 7.39 2.01 -4.03
C HIS A 92 7.96 3.16 -3.19
N ILE A 93 7.10 3.95 -2.53
CA ILE A 93 7.54 5.04 -1.64
C ILE A 93 8.49 4.51 -0.57
N LEU A 94 8.11 3.45 0.15
CA LEU A 94 8.93 2.87 1.22
C LEU A 94 10.31 2.44 0.69
N THR A 95 10.34 1.75 -0.44
CA THR A 95 11.60 1.26 -1.05
C THR A 95 12.50 2.42 -1.50
N GLU A 96 11.93 3.42 -2.17
CA GLU A 96 12.69 4.56 -2.69
C GLU A 96 13.18 5.47 -1.56
N CYS A 97 12.36 5.70 -0.54
CA CYS A 97 12.74 6.47 0.65
C CYS A 97 13.89 5.81 1.41
N ASP A 98 13.89 4.49 1.60
CA ASP A 98 14.99 3.77 2.24
C ASP A 98 16.30 3.89 1.44
N ALA A 99 16.22 3.76 0.11
CA ALA A 99 17.36 3.91 -0.77
C ALA A 99 17.93 5.34 -0.72
N LEU A 100 17.07 6.36 -0.77
CA LEU A 100 17.46 7.77 -0.70
C LEU A 100 18.01 8.14 0.68
N LYS A 101 17.41 7.62 1.76
CA LYS A 101 17.92 7.82 3.12
C LYS A 101 19.34 7.27 3.26
N THR A 102 19.62 6.12 2.66
CA THR A 102 20.96 5.51 2.63
C THR A 102 21.96 6.34 1.81
N ALA A 103 21.50 6.99 0.75
CA ALA A 103 22.33 7.85 -0.10
C ALA A 103 22.53 9.26 0.45
N CYS A 104 21.74 9.69 1.44
CA CYS A 104 21.74 11.04 1.97
C CYS A 104 23.01 11.32 2.81
N PRO A 105 23.73 12.44 2.57
CA PRO A 105 24.82 12.86 3.43
C PRO A 105 24.38 13.06 4.89
N GLN A 106 25.26 12.74 5.84
CA GLN A 106 24.92 12.81 7.26
C GLN A 106 24.54 14.24 7.71
N GLU A 107 25.14 15.27 7.12
CA GLU A 107 24.79 16.67 7.41
C GLU A 107 23.35 17.06 7.00
N ASP A 108 22.81 16.44 5.95
CA ASP A 108 21.48 16.74 5.40
C ASP A 108 20.41 15.75 5.86
N LEU A 109 20.81 14.63 6.47
CA LEU A 109 19.93 13.53 6.84
C LEU A 109 18.77 13.97 7.74
N SER A 110 18.98 14.91 8.67
CA SER A 110 17.91 15.45 9.51
C SER A 110 16.84 16.19 8.68
N ALA A 111 17.26 17.02 7.73
CA ALA A 111 16.36 17.73 6.84
C ALA A 111 15.61 16.76 5.92
N PHE A 112 16.30 15.75 5.38
CA PHE A 112 15.67 14.71 4.58
C PHE A 112 14.66 13.88 5.38
N ILE A 113 15.00 13.49 6.61
CA ILE A 113 14.10 12.72 7.47
C ILE A 113 12.84 13.52 7.77
N SER A 114 12.99 14.77 8.19
CA SER A 114 11.87 15.61 8.62
C SER A 114 10.95 16.04 7.47
N LEU A 115 11.52 16.41 6.32
CA LEU A 115 10.75 16.99 5.21
C LEU A 115 10.22 15.95 4.23
N ILE A 116 10.94 14.83 4.02
CA ILE A 116 10.61 13.84 2.98
C ILE A 116 10.28 12.49 3.61
N TYR A 117 11.25 11.86 4.27
CA TYR A 117 11.15 10.45 4.67
C TYR A 117 10.00 10.20 5.64
N PHE A 118 9.93 10.94 6.76
CA PHE A 118 8.89 10.75 7.77
C PHE A 118 7.47 10.94 7.21
N PRO A 119 7.10 12.06 6.56
CA PRO A 119 5.74 12.22 6.03
C PRO A 119 5.41 11.21 4.91
N ALA A 120 6.38 10.85 4.07
CA ALA A 120 6.17 9.89 2.99
C ALA A 120 6.02 8.45 3.50
N CYS A 121 6.98 7.97 4.29
CA CYS A 121 6.95 6.62 4.86
C CYS A 121 5.81 6.43 5.85
N GLY A 122 5.51 7.43 6.70
CA GLY A 122 4.36 7.36 7.61
C GLY A 122 3.05 7.21 6.84
N THR A 123 2.86 7.99 5.77
CA THR A 123 1.70 7.87 4.89
C THR A 123 1.64 6.51 4.21
N ALA A 124 2.72 6.09 3.55
CA ALA A 124 2.77 4.84 2.81
C ALA A 124 2.57 3.62 3.72
N ASN A 125 3.20 3.60 4.89
CA ASN A 125 3.05 2.54 5.88
C ASN A 125 1.61 2.45 6.39
N LEU A 126 0.99 3.58 6.73
CA LEU A 126 -0.40 3.59 7.21
C LEU A 126 -1.38 3.12 6.13
N MET A 127 -1.20 3.57 4.88
CA MET A 127 -2.03 3.12 3.76
C MET A 127 -1.88 1.61 3.55
N LYS A 128 -0.64 1.12 3.49
CA LYS A 128 -0.31 -0.31 3.40
C LYS A 128 -0.96 -1.11 4.52
N MET A 129 -0.86 -0.65 5.77
CA MET A 129 -1.45 -1.31 6.94
C MET A 129 -2.95 -1.58 6.77
N TRP A 130 -3.72 -0.57 6.35
CA TRP A 130 -5.17 -0.71 6.17
C TRP A 130 -5.55 -1.55 4.95
N ILE A 131 -4.78 -1.46 3.86
CA ILE A 131 -4.97 -2.34 2.70
C ILE A 131 -4.74 -3.81 3.08
N LEU A 132 -3.66 -4.10 3.80
CA LEU A 132 -3.36 -5.45 4.28
C LEU A 132 -4.41 -5.96 5.26
N THR A 133 -4.97 -5.08 6.08
CA THR A 133 -6.08 -5.41 7.00
C THR A 133 -7.34 -5.83 6.24
N GLY A 134 -7.76 -5.07 5.22
CA GLY A 134 -8.92 -5.44 4.39
C GLY A 134 -8.74 -6.79 3.70
N ARG A 135 -7.52 -7.06 3.17
CA ARG A 135 -7.18 -8.37 2.58
C ARG A 135 -7.14 -9.49 3.62
N ASN A 136 -6.60 -9.23 4.81
CA ASN A 136 -6.59 -10.19 5.91
C ASN A 136 -8.02 -10.63 6.26
N HIS A 137 -8.95 -9.67 6.39
CA HIS A 137 -10.35 -9.98 6.71
C HIS A 137 -11.02 -10.81 5.61
N LEU A 138 -10.82 -10.46 4.34
CA LEU A 138 -11.34 -11.25 3.22
C LEU A 138 -10.80 -12.68 3.24
N TYR A 139 -9.48 -12.83 3.36
CA TYR A 139 -8.83 -14.13 3.30
C TYR A 139 -9.19 -15.00 4.52
N ALA A 140 -9.37 -14.38 5.68
CA ALA A 140 -9.81 -15.06 6.89
C ALA A 140 -11.24 -15.59 6.75
N LYS A 141 -12.18 -14.79 6.21
CA LYS A 141 -13.56 -15.23 5.91
C LYS A 141 -13.60 -16.44 4.98
N GLN A 142 -12.64 -16.53 4.06
CA GLN A 142 -12.50 -17.64 3.11
C GLN A 142 -11.66 -18.81 3.67
N ASN A 143 -11.14 -18.71 4.89
CA ASN A 143 -10.27 -19.68 5.54
C ASN A 143 -8.98 -19.99 4.74
N ARG A 144 -8.41 -18.98 4.07
CA ARG A 144 -7.10 -19.10 3.40
C ARG A 144 -5.97 -19.00 4.42
N VAL A 145 -5.00 -19.90 4.35
CA VAL A 145 -3.80 -19.88 5.22
C VAL A 145 -3.01 -18.58 5.08
N ALA A 146 -3.05 -17.94 3.91
CA ALA A 146 -2.41 -16.64 3.67
C ALA A 146 -2.92 -15.52 4.60
N ALA A 147 -4.13 -15.64 5.17
CA ALA A 147 -4.66 -14.67 6.13
C ALA A 147 -3.73 -14.47 7.33
N ASN A 148 -3.17 -15.55 7.87
CA ASN A 148 -2.30 -15.48 9.06
C ASN A 148 -1.02 -14.67 8.76
N ARG A 149 -0.44 -14.83 7.56
CA ARG A 149 0.72 -14.02 7.15
C ARG A 149 0.36 -12.55 7.04
N LEU A 150 -0.80 -12.23 6.45
CA LEU A 150 -1.27 -10.85 6.36
C LEU A 150 -1.50 -10.23 7.75
N ALA A 151 -1.98 -11.02 8.72
CA ALA A 151 -2.10 -10.55 10.10
C ALA A 151 -0.74 -10.18 10.72
N ASP A 152 0.30 -10.96 10.45
CA ASP A 152 1.66 -10.67 10.90
C ASP A 152 2.25 -9.45 10.17
N GLU A 153 1.97 -9.28 8.87
CA GLU A 153 2.38 -8.09 8.12
C GLU A 153 1.68 -6.80 8.60
N VAL A 154 0.40 -6.89 9.01
CA VAL A 154 -0.31 -5.77 9.65
C VAL A 154 0.35 -5.39 10.98
N GLN A 155 0.75 -6.38 11.78
CA GLN A 155 1.49 -6.12 13.02
C GLN A 155 2.83 -5.42 12.74
N ALA A 156 3.57 -5.87 11.72
CA ALA A 156 4.83 -5.23 11.33
C ALA A 156 4.63 -3.78 10.88
N CYS A 157 3.50 -3.44 10.24
CA CYS A 157 3.19 -2.05 9.90
C CYS A 157 2.89 -1.19 11.14
N ILE A 158 2.21 -1.75 12.15
CA ILE A 158 1.99 -1.05 13.44
C ILE A 158 3.32 -0.74 14.12
N GLU A 159 4.23 -1.71 14.17
CA GLU A 159 5.57 -1.53 14.74
C GLU A 159 6.42 -0.53 13.93
N ALA A 160 6.30 -0.56 12.60
CA ALA A 160 6.98 0.38 11.73
C ALA A 160 6.48 1.82 11.93
N ASP A 161 5.20 2.02 12.19
CA ASP A 161 4.62 3.33 12.48
C ASP A 161 5.26 3.95 13.73
N GLU A 162 5.29 3.19 14.82
CA GLU A 162 5.95 3.60 16.07
C GLU A 162 7.44 3.88 15.86
N ALA A 163 8.13 3.03 15.09
CA ALA A 163 9.55 3.22 14.77
C ALA A 163 9.81 4.50 13.97
N LEU A 164 8.95 4.84 12.99
CA LEU A 164 9.05 6.07 12.20
C LEU A 164 8.86 7.31 13.07
N VAL A 165 7.89 7.30 14.00
CA VAL A 165 7.65 8.39 14.95
C VAL A 165 8.85 8.56 15.89
N ASN A 166 9.37 7.46 16.44
CA ASN A 166 10.52 7.48 17.34
C ASN A 166 11.80 7.97 16.64
N GLU A 167 12.04 7.55 15.39
CA GLU A 167 13.15 8.08 14.60
C GLU A 167 13.00 9.59 14.42
N TYR A 168 11.82 10.06 13.99
CA TYR A 168 11.57 11.49 13.81
C TYR A 168 11.74 12.29 15.10
N HIS A 169 11.35 11.75 16.26
CA HIS A 169 11.53 12.40 17.56
C HIS A 169 12.98 12.48 18.02
N THR A 170 13.89 11.66 17.48
CA THR A 170 15.28 11.58 17.94
C THR A 170 16.27 12.29 17.02
N VAL A 171 15.90 12.63 15.78
CA VAL A 171 16.80 13.34 14.86
C VAL A 171 17.18 14.73 15.39
N ASP A 172 18.38 15.18 15.01
CA ASP A 172 18.93 16.51 15.36
C ASP A 172 18.89 16.80 16.87
N GLY A 173 19.27 15.82 17.69
CA GLY A 173 19.28 15.95 19.15
C GLY A 173 17.89 16.08 19.76
N GLY A 174 16.85 15.57 19.10
CA GLY A 174 15.48 15.61 19.58
C GLY A 174 14.70 16.87 19.21
N LYS A 175 15.15 17.61 18.19
CA LYS A 175 14.55 18.88 17.75
C LYS A 175 13.05 18.79 17.43
N TYR A 176 12.61 17.65 16.89
CA TYR A 176 11.22 17.42 16.48
C TYR A 176 10.45 16.55 17.48
N TYR A 177 10.97 16.37 18.70
CA TYR A 177 10.26 15.68 19.76
C TYR A 177 8.86 16.29 19.96
N GLY A 178 7.85 15.42 20.00
CA GLY A 178 6.46 15.83 20.19
C GLY A 178 5.67 16.10 18.91
N PHE A 179 6.30 16.40 17.78
CA PHE A 179 5.59 16.74 16.53
C PHE A 179 4.83 15.55 15.90
N GLY A 180 5.19 14.33 16.29
CA GLY A 180 4.52 13.10 15.84
C GLY A 180 3.62 12.43 16.90
N LEU A 181 3.30 13.10 18.01
CA LEU A 181 2.53 12.48 19.11
C LEU A 181 1.02 12.42 18.90
N SER A 182 0.48 13.08 17.87
CA SER A 182 -0.95 13.00 17.60
C SER A 182 -1.35 11.57 17.28
N GLU A 183 -2.35 11.07 17.97
CA GLU A 183 -3.07 9.86 17.55
C GLU A 183 -3.59 10.07 16.12
N HIS A 184 -3.47 9.05 15.28
CA HIS A 184 -3.76 9.20 13.85
C HIS A 184 -4.24 7.91 13.16
N ILE A 185 -4.42 6.82 13.91
CA ILE A 185 -4.83 5.52 13.38
C ILE A 185 -6.25 5.18 13.82
N GLY A 186 -7.14 4.93 12.84
CA GLY A 186 -8.42 4.26 13.06
C GLY A 186 -9.43 5.05 13.89
N PHE A 187 -9.63 6.33 13.57
CA PHE A 187 -10.60 7.16 14.29
C PHE A 187 -12.01 6.67 14.01
N VAL A 188 -12.75 6.40 15.09
CA VAL A 188 -14.16 6.00 15.01
C VAL A 188 -15.09 7.22 15.02
N TYR A 189 -14.66 8.32 15.63
CA TYR A 189 -15.38 9.58 15.69
C TYR A 189 -14.63 10.69 14.94
N TRP A 190 -14.98 11.95 15.23
CA TRP A 190 -14.29 13.11 14.69
C TRP A 190 -12.94 13.35 15.40
N ASN A 191 -12.77 12.83 16.63
CA ASN A 191 -11.57 12.87 17.47
C ASN A 191 -10.98 11.47 17.71
N ASP A 192 -9.95 11.40 18.55
CA ASP A 192 -9.10 10.25 18.85
C ASP A 192 -9.57 9.37 20.03
N GLU A 193 -10.53 9.82 20.85
CA GLU A 193 -10.91 9.18 22.13
C GLU A 193 -11.21 7.66 22.08
N ASP A 194 -11.72 7.17 20.94
CA ASP A 194 -12.09 5.76 20.73
C ASP A 194 -11.39 5.19 19.48
N ASN A 195 -10.23 5.73 19.12
CA ASN A 195 -9.46 5.23 17.99
C ASN A 195 -9.03 3.78 18.22
N LYS A 196 -8.95 3.01 17.13
CA LYS A 196 -8.66 1.57 17.20
C LYS A 196 -7.63 1.19 16.16
N LEU A 197 -6.57 0.54 16.64
CA LEU A 197 -5.65 -0.15 15.75
C LEU A 197 -6.39 -1.26 14.95
N PRO A 198 -5.86 -1.63 13.78
CA PRO A 198 -6.47 -2.65 12.95
C PRO A 198 -6.70 -3.98 13.67
N ILE A 199 -7.91 -4.54 13.51
CA ILE A 199 -8.21 -5.90 13.99
C ILE A 199 -7.56 -6.90 13.04
N ARG A 200 -6.76 -7.80 13.59
CA ARG A 200 -6.10 -8.89 12.86
C ARG A 200 -6.89 -10.19 13.03
N MET A 201 -7.24 -10.84 11.92
CA MET A 201 -7.95 -12.12 11.92
C MET A 201 -6.99 -13.27 11.64
N TYR A 202 -7.02 -14.28 12.49
CA TYR A 202 -6.29 -15.53 12.32
C TYR A 202 -7.27 -16.67 12.07
N ILE A 203 -6.87 -17.61 11.21
CA ILE A 203 -7.61 -18.84 10.95
C ILE A 203 -6.85 -20.05 11.47
N THR A 204 -7.60 -21.06 11.89
CA THR A 204 -7.06 -22.40 12.12
C THR A 204 -7.24 -23.21 10.84
N PRO A 205 -6.16 -23.66 10.17
CA PRO A 205 -6.31 -24.36 8.90
C PRO A 205 -7.05 -25.70 9.07
N ALA A 206 -7.79 -26.10 8.04
CA ALA A 206 -8.55 -27.35 8.04
C ALA A 206 -7.64 -28.59 8.12
N ASN A 207 -8.12 -29.67 8.71
CA ASN A 207 -7.36 -30.92 8.83
C ASN A 207 -7.23 -31.67 7.50
N ARG A 208 -8.24 -31.62 6.63
CA ARG A 208 -8.22 -32.24 5.30
C ARG A 208 -7.65 -31.27 4.27
N PRO A 209 -6.97 -31.75 3.20
CA PRO A 209 -6.55 -30.90 2.10
C PRO A 209 -7.73 -30.11 1.55
N ARG A 210 -7.64 -28.78 1.56
CA ARG A 210 -8.69 -27.89 1.08
C ARG A 210 -8.09 -26.87 0.14
N MET A 211 -8.47 -26.99 -1.12
CA MET A 211 -8.18 -26.00 -2.14
C MET A 211 -9.30 -24.97 -2.18
N ILE A 212 -8.93 -23.71 -2.31
CA ILE A 212 -9.83 -22.57 -2.50
C ILE A 212 -9.43 -21.93 -3.83
N VAL A 213 -10.38 -21.78 -4.73
CA VAL A 213 -10.17 -21.13 -6.03
C VAL A 213 -11.04 -19.88 -6.08
N SER A 214 -10.46 -18.73 -6.40
CA SER A 214 -11.22 -17.51 -6.66
C SER A 214 -10.64 -16.77 -7.85
N ARG A 215 -11.46 -15.96 -8.52
CA ARG A 215 -10.93 -14.92 -9.38
C ARG A 215 -10.15 -13.91 -8.54
N VAL A 216 -9.10 -13.32 -9.10
CA VAL A 216 -8.30 -12.29 -8.42
C VAL A 216 -9.13 -11.07 -8.05
N GLU A 217 -10.04 -10.68 -8.93
CA GLU A 217 -10.84 -9.46 -8.81
C GLU A 217 -12.23 -9.69 -8.21
N ASP A 218 -12.44 -10.84 -7.56
CA ASP A 218 -13.74 -11.22 -7.01
C ASP A 218 -13.60 -11.67 -5.55
N THR A 219 -14.68 -11.53 -4.80
CA THR A 219 -14.80 -12.04 -3.42
C THR A 219 -15.38 -13.45 -3.38
N GLU A 220 -16.07 -13.87 -4.44
CA GLU A 220 -16.58 -15.21 -4.57
C GLU A 220 -15.46 -16.24 -4.75
N TYR A 221 -15.68 -17.43 -4.20
CA TYR A 221 -14.71 -18.50 -4.24
C TYR A 221 -15.41 -19.87 -4.28
N ALA A 222 -14.69 -20.87 -4.78
CA ALA A 222 -15.12 -22.26 -4.80
C ALA A 222 -14.14 -23.15 -4.03
N THR A 223 -14.68 -24.19 -3.40
CA THR A 223 -13.90 -25.24 -2.72
C THR A 223 -14.08 -26.63 -3.36
N GLY A 224 -14.78 -26.69 -4.50
CA GLY A 224 -14.98 -27.92 -5.29
C GLY A 224 -16.16 -28.80 -4.88
N PHE A 225 -16.89 -28.46 -3.82
CA PHE A 225 -18.05 -29.25 -3.37
C PHE A 225 -19.36 -28.75 -3.97
N TRP A 226 -19.99 -29.56 -4.83
CA TRP A 226 -21.19 -29.19 -5.59
C TRP A 226 -22.44 -28.91 -4.74
N TRP A 227 -22.50 -29.41 -3.51
CA TRP A 227 -23.64 -29.22 -2.59
C TRP A 227 -23.54 -27.94 -1.75
N ASN A 228 -22.34 -27.39 -1.59
CA ASN A 228 -22.19 -26.09 -0.94
C ASN A 228 -22.57 -25.07 -2.00
N GLY A 229 -23.55 -24.20 -1.76
CA GLY A 229 -24.15 -23.28 -2.74
C GLY A 229 -23.19 -22.32 -3.47
N HIS A 230 -21.88 -22.45 -3.28
CA HIS A 230 -20.84 -21.92 -4.14
C HIS A 230 -20.89 -22.64 -5.50
N LYS A 231 -21.53 -21.96 -6.45
CA LYS A 231 -21.59 -22.40 -7.84
C LYS A 231 -20.18 -22.56 -8.42
N PRO A 232 -19.99 -23.43 -9.43
CA PRO A 232 -18.81 -23.39 -10.27
C PRO A 232 -18.51 -21.94 -10.67
N GLN A 233 -17.25 -21.53 -10.54
CA GLN A 233 -16.82 -20.21 -10.96
C GLN A 233 -16.92 -20.15 -12.49
N VAL A 234 -17.74 -19.27 -13.01
CA VAL A 234 -17.90 -19.03 -14.46
C VAL A 234 -17.53 -17.58 -14.71
N TRP A 235 -16.51 -17.37 -15.54
CA TRP A 235 -16.03 -16.05 -15.90
C TRP A 235 -16.29 -15.81 -17.38
N GLN A 236 -16.99 -14.71 -17.68
CA GLN A 236 -17.44 -14.36 -19.03
C GLN A 236 -16.62 -13.20 -19.62
N ASP A 237 -15.48 -12.88 -19.02
CA ASP A 237 -14.65 -11.73 -19.38
C ASP A 237 -14.14 -11.80 -20.81
N PHE A 238 -13.84 -13.01 -21.31
CA PHE A 238 -13.45 -13.22 -22.71
C PHE A 238 -14.59 -12.97 -23.72
N LEU A 239 -15.82 -12.71 -23.28
CA LEU A 239 -16.87 -12.17 -24.15
C LEU A 239 -16.62 -10.70 -24.52
N ARG A 240 -15.78 -10.01 -23.75
CA ARG A 240 -15.34 -8.65 -24.05
C ARG A 240 -14.07 -8.70 -24.93
N PRO A 241 -14.10 -8.09 -26.12
CA PRO A 241 -12.97 -8.15 -27.07
C PRO A 241 -11.74 -7.37 -26.59
N ASP A 242 -11.90 -6.47 -25.61
CA ASP A 242 -10.80 -5.72 -25.00
C ASP A 242 -10.09 -6.48 -23.87
N VAL A 243 -10.60 -7.66 -23.46
CA VAL A 243 -10.00 -8.49 -22.42
C VAL A 243 -9.20 -9.62 -23.05
N SER A 244 -7.89 -9.60 -22.86
CA SER A 244 -6.96 -10.64 -23.34
C SER A 244 -6.45 -11.56 -22.22
N GLN A 245 -6.71 -11.23 -20.95
CA GLN A 245 -6.20 -11.99 -19.81
C GLN A 245 -7.22 -11.99 -18.66
N VAL A 246 -7.30 -13.14 -17.97
CA VAL A 246 -7.99 -13.29 -16.69
C VAL A 246 -7.04 -13.98 -15.71
N ALA A 247 -7.03 -13.53 -14.45
CA ALA A 247 -6.22 -14.12 -13.39
C ALA A 247 -7.08 -14.70 -12.27
N PHE A 248 -6.64 -15.82 -11.70
CA PHE A 248 -7.28 -16.47 -10.55
C PHE A 248 -6.25 -16.98 -9.56
N ASP A 249 -6.66 -17.07 -8.30
CA ASP A 249 -5.85 -17.55 -7.20
C ASP A 249 -6.24 -18.99 -6.84
N VAL A 250 -5.23 -19.85 -6.67
CA VAL A 250 -5.36 -21.16 -6.01
C VAL A 250 -4.73 -21.05 -4.63
N ALA A 251 -5.57 -21.08 -3.59
CA ALA A 251 -5.17 -20.90 -2.20
C ALA A 251 -5.33 -22.18 -1.36
N CYS A 252 -4.42 -22.37 -0.41
CA CYS A 252 -4.51 -23.44 0.57
C CYS A 252 -5.35 -23.01 1.77
N GLY A 253 -6.32 -23.85 2.17
CA GLY A 253 -7.13 -23.68 3.37
C GLY A 253 -6.87 -24.74 4.45
N SER A 254 -5.79 -25.52 4.32
CA SER A 254 -5.51 -26.71 5.14
C SER A 254 -4.11 -26.71 5.75
N LYS A 255 -3.91 -27.54 6.79
CA LYS A 255 -2.60 -27.74 7.43
C LYS A 255 -1.63 -28.50 6.53
N CYS A 256 -2.16 -29.40 5.71
CA CYS A 256 -1.41 -30.18 4.74
C CYS A 256 -1.33 -29.46 3.39
N PRO A 257 -0.27 -29.74 2.60
CA PRO A 257 -0.16 -29.27 1.22
C PRO A 257 -1.36 -29.70 0.36
N ILE A 258 -1.64 -28.91 -0.66
CA ILE A 258 -2.61 -29.24 -1.70
C ILE A 258 -1.88 -29.52 -3.01
N SER A 259 -2.35 -30.53 -3.73
CA SER A 259 -1.98 -30.80 -5.12
C SER A 259 -3.15 -30.44 -6.01
N TRP A 260 -2.87 -29.88 -7.18
CA TRP A 260 -3.88 -29.46 -8.13
C TRP A 260 -3.41 -29.71 -9.56
N HIS A 261 -4.36 -29.80 -10.47
CA HIS A 261 -4.14 -30.01 -11.89
C HIS A 261 -5.11 -29.10 -12.66
N ILE A 262 -4.64 -28.50 -13.76
CA ILE A 262 -5.44 -27.62 -14.61
C ILE A 262 -5.46 -28.25 -16.00
N GLU A 263 -6.66 -28.49 -16.51
CA GLU A 263 -6.91 -28.95 -17.87
C GLU A 263 -7.80 -27.93 -18.58
N THR A 264 -7.57 -27.73 -19.88
CA THR A 264 -8.41 -26.87 -20.73
C THR A 264 -9.01 -27.73 -21.83
N ASP A 265 -10.31 -27.62 -22.05
CA ASP A 265 -11.07 -28.31 -23.10
C ASP A 265 -11.02 -27.60 -24.46
N CYS A 266 -10.46 -26.39 -24.48
CA CYS A 266 -10.23 -25.57 -25.66
C CYS A 266 -8.73 -25.23 -25.81
N PRO A 267 -8.24 -25.06 -27.05
CA PRO A 267 -6.90 -24.56 -27.31
C PRO A 267 -6.86 -23.07 -26.98
N LEU A 268 -6.73 -22.74 -25.69
CA LEU A 268 -6.40 -21.39 -25.23
C LEU A 268 -4.90 -21.16 -25.42
N ASP A 269 -4.53 -19.91 -25.72
CA ASP A 269 -3.14 -19.46 -25.67
C ASP A 269 -2.66 -19.50 -24.19
N ALA A 270 -1.98 -20.58 -23.83
CA ALA A 270 -1.14 -20.81 -22.64
C ALA A 270 -1.63 -20.27 -21.26
N VAL A 271 -1.87 -21.18 -20.30
CA VAL A 271 -2.00 -20.83 -18.88
C VAL A 271 -0.62 -20.49 -18.29
N GLN A 272 -0.44 -19.25 -17.81
CA GLN A 272 0.77 -18.82 -17.12
C GLN A 272 0.61 -18.89 -15.60
N LEU A 273 1.60 -19.47 -14.91
CA LEU A 273 1.58 -19.64 -13.46
C LEU A 273 2.50 -18.60 -12.79
N HIS A 274 1.90 -17.73 -11.99
CA HIS A 274 2.63 -16.75 -11.18
C HIS A 274 2.40 -16.97 -9.71
N ARG A 275 3.40 -16.56 -8.93
CA ARG A 275 3.41 -16.77 -7.50
C ARG A 275 3.24 -15.45 -6.77
N ARG A 276 2.04 -15.23 -6.22
CA ARG A 276 1.64 -13.95 -5.61
C ARG A 276 2.24 -13.65 -4.23
N HIS A 277 2.78 -14.65 -3.54
CA HIS A 277 3.45 -14.47 -2.25
C HIS A 277 4.81 -15.19 -2.27
N ARG A 278 5.89 -14.59 -1.74
CA ARG A 278 7.24 -15.21 -1.61
C ARG A 278 7.23 -16.39 -0.59
N GLY A 279 8.07 -17.45 -0.73
CA GLY A 279 8.17 -18.65 0.19
C GLY A 279 7.35 -20.02 0.09
N LEU A 280 7.18 -20.71 -1.05
CA LEU A 280 6.37 -21.92 -1.33
C LEU A 280 6.80 -22.41 -2.73
N LYS A 281 7.56 -23.50 -2.79
CA LYS A 281 8.02 -24.07 -4.05
C LYS A 281 6.84 -24.72 -4.77
N ILE A 282 6.68 -24.44 -6.07
CA ILE A 282 5.84 -25.23 -6.96
C ILE A 282 6.75 -26.33 -7.51
N SER A 283 6.45 -27.60 -7.24
CA SER A 283 6.85 -28.68 -8.13
C SER A 283 5.77 -28.76 -9.20
N ALA A 284 6.13 -28.42 -10.43
CA ALA A 284 5.36 -28.83 -11.61
C ALA A 284 5.47 -30.35 -11.77
#